data_AF-A0A959LQF3-F1
#
_entry.id   AF-A0A959LQF3-F1
#
_cell.length_a   1.000
_cell.length_b   1.000
_cell.length_c   1.000
_cell.angle_alpha   90.00
_cell.angle_beta   90.00
_cell.angle_gamma   90.00
#
_symmetry.space_group_name_H-M   'P 1'
#
loop_
_entity.id
_entity.type
_entity.pdbx_description
1 polymer ?
#
loop_
_entity_poly.entity_id
_entity_poly.type
_entity_poly.pdbx_seq_one_letter_code
_entity_poly.pdbx_strand_id
1 'polypeptide(L)'
;AIGDDKSVRRDYLKGIEKELKRRFKGEIEDMTITQGHVLVKLIDRQTGKSCYHIIKELKGGFSAAVFQSIAVLFSHNLKADYDGDGEDSDMEEIVRELESTYRYEFEYKLQQSRLHASKRKS
;
A
#
# COMPACT_ATOMS: atom_id res chain seq x y z
N ALA A 1 -11.24 -5.94 -34.64
CA ALA A 1 -11.32 -4.76 -33.77
C ALA A 1 -11.42 -5.25 -32.34
N ILE A 2 -10.42 -4.97 -31.50
CA ILE A 2 -10.46 -5.29 -30.07
C ILE A 2 -11.56 -4.40 -29.48
N GLY A 3 -12.73 -5.00 -29.25
CA GLY A 3 -13.92 -4.30 -28.79
C GLY A 3 -13.69 -3.73 -27.39
N ASP A 4 -13.57 -2.40 -27.35
CA ASP A 4 -13.60 -1.50 -26.18
C ASP A 4 -13.26 -2.13 -24.81
N ASP A 5 -11.95 -2.20 -24.58
CA ASP A 5 -11.16 -2.56 -23.39
C ASP A 5 -11.69 -1.99 -22.05
N LYS A 6 -12.61 -1.02 -22.09
CA LYS A 6 -13.21 -0.37 -20.91
C LYS A 6 -14.03 -1.31 -20.03
N SER A 7 -14.82 -2.22 -20.61
CA SER A 7 -15.63 -3.14 -19.78
C SER A 7 -14.75 -4.15 -19.06
N VAL A 8 -13.76 -4.71 -19.75
CA VAL A 8 -12.78 -5.65 -19.18
C VAL A 8 -11.98 -4.97 -18.07
N ARG A 9 -11.47 -3.76 -18.32
CA ARG A 9 -10.79 -2.94 -17.30
C ARG A 9 -11.68 -2.69 -16.09
N ARG A 10 -12.95 -2.33 -16.30
CA ARG A 10 -13.91 -2.07 -15.20
C ARG A 10 -14.14 -3.32 -14.36
N ASP A 11 -14.34 -4.47 -14.99
CA ASP A 11 -14.61 -5.72 -14.26
C ASP A 11 -13.37 -6.22 -13.51
N TYR A 12 -12.18 -6.01 -14.07
CA TYR A 12 -10.91 -6.22 -13.38
C TYR A 12 -10.78 -5.34 -12.13
N LEU A 13 -11.01 -4.02 -12.26
CA LEU A 13 -10.93 -3.09 -11.13
C LEU A 13 -11.95 -3.40 -10.03
N LYS A 14 -13.18 -3.82 -10.40
CA LYS A 14 -14.17 -4.31 -9.43
C LYS A 14 -13.70 -5.56 -8.69
N GLY A 15 -13.00 -6.47 -9.37
CA GLY A 15 -12.38 -7.64 -8.76
C GLY A 15 -11.35 -7.26 -7.70
N ILE A 16 -10.44 -6.35 -8.05
CA ILE A 16 -9.44 -5.80 -7.13
C ILE A 16 -10.11 -5.10 -5.94
N GLU A 17 -11.11 -4.26 -6.19
CA GLU A 17 -11.84 -3.56 -5.13
C GLU A 17 -12.49 -4.55 -4.15
N LYS A 18 -13.11 -5.62 -4.67
CA LYS A 18 -13.74 -6.66 -3.86
C LYS A 18 -12.70 -7.39 -2.99
N GLU A 19 -11.53 -7.69 -3.55
CA GLU A 19 -10.45 -8.33 -2.80
C GLU A 19 -9.91 -7.42 -1.70
N LEU A 20 -9.64 -6.15 -2.01
CA LEU A 20 -9.16 -5.17 -1.04
C LEU A 20 -10.16 -5.00 0.11
N LYS A 21 -11.45 -4.84 -0.20
CA LYS A 21 -12.51 -4.79 0.82
C LYS A 21 -12.54 -6.07 1.64
N ARG A 22 -12.45 -7.25 1.03
CA ARG A 22 -12.47 -8.52 1.78
C ARG A 22 -11.30 -8.61 2.77
N ARG A 23 -10.12 -8.12 2.39
CA ARG A 23 -8.90 -8.22 3.21
C ARG A 23 -8.80 -7.14 4.26
N PHE A 24 -9.15 -5.91 3.91
CA PHE A 24 -8.77 -4.72 4.67
C PHE A 24 -9.95 -3.87 5.15
N LYS A 25 -11.22 -4.23 4.84
CA LYS A 25 -12.37 -3.41 5.22
C LYS A 25 -12.42 -3.15 6.73
N GLY A 26 -12.25 -4.17 7.57
CA GLY A 26 -12.26 -4.00 9.03
C GLY A 26 -11.15 -3.07 9.50
N GLU A 27 -9.92 -3.30 9.03
CA GLU A 27 -8.76 -2.46 9.37
C GLU A 27 -8.95 -1.00 8.93
N ILE A 28 -9.56 -0.77 7.78
CA ILE A 28 -9.86 0.59 7.27
C ILE A 28 -10.99 1.24 8.06
N GLU A 29 -12.01 0.48 8.46
CA GLU A 29 -13.15 0.98 9.25
C GLU A 29 -12.72 1.36 10.68
N ASP A 30 -11.78 0.61 11.26
CA ASP A 30 -11.25 0.87 12.61
C ASP A 30 -10.09 1.89 12.63
N MET A 31 -9.66 2.36 11.45
CA MET A 31 -8.52 3.26 11.30
C MET A 31 -8.82 4.67 11.79
N THR A 32 -7.94 5.21 12.63
CA THR A 32 -8.01 6.63 13.00
C THR A 32 -7.55 7.53 11.84
N ILE A 33 -7.98 8.79 11.84
CA ILE A 33 -7.58 9.78 10.83
C ILE A 33 -6.05 9.91 10.76
N THR A 34 -5.36 9.92 11.91
CA THR A 34 -3.89 10.02 11.98
C THR A 34 -3.19 8.80 11.38
N GLN A 35 -3.66 7.58 11.67
CA GLN A 35 -3.12 6.37 11.04
C GLN A 35 -3.37 6.36 9.53
N GLY A 36 -4.52 6.87 9.12
CA GLY A 36 -4.85 7.10 7.72
C GLY A 36 -3.84 8.01 7.02
N HIS A 37 -3.43 9.09 7.68
CA HIS A 37 -2.43 10.01 7.15
C HIS A 37 -1.05 9.34 6.99
N VAL A 38 -0.64 8.52 7.97
CA VAL A 38 0.59 7.72 7.88
C VAL A 38 0.52 6.74 6.71
N LEU A 39 -0.60 6.02 6.55
CA LEU A 39 -0.78 5.07 5.45
C LEU A 39 -0.62 5.75 4.08
N VAL A 40 -1.21 6.93 3.93
CA VAL A 40 -1.12 7.74 2.72
C VAL A 40 0.33 8.10 2.38
N LYS A 41 1.07 8.63 3.36
CA LYS A 41 2.48 9.00 3.23
C LYS A 41 3.34 7.80 2.84
N LEU A 42 3.10 6.64 3.43
CA LEU A 42 3.81 5.40 3.10
C LEU A 42 3.50 4.89 1.70
N ILE A 43 2.26 5.03 1.21
CA ILE A 43 1.92 4.68 -0.18
C ILE A 43 2.66 5.60 -1.14
N ASP A 44 2.71 6.90 -0.87
CA ASP A 44 3.45 7.86 -1.69
C ASP A 44 4.94 7.50 -1.70
N ARG A 45 5.57 7.32 -0.53
CA ARG A 45 6.97 6.86 -0.41
C ARG A 45 7.26 5.59 -1.22
N GLN A 46 6.38 4.60 -1.18
CA GLN A 46 6.59 3.31 -1.85
C GLN A 46 6.39 3.37 -3.37
N THR A 47 5.50 4.26 -3.85
CA THR A 47 5.07 4.28 -5.25
C THR A 47 5.56 5.51 -6.02
N GLY A 48 6.08 6.52 -5.33
CA GLY A 48 6.39 7.85 -5.87
C GLY A 48 5.15 8.58 -6.40
N LYS A 49 3.95 8.20 -5.95
CA LYS A 49 2.67 8.73 -6.41
C LYS A 49 1.97 9.43 -5.27
N SER A 50 1.84 10.74 -5.41
CA SER A 50 1.07 11.54 -4.47
C SER A 50 -0.40 11.14 -4.41
N CYS A 51 -1.05 11.57 -3.33
CA CYS A 51 -2.48 11.40 -3.08
C CYS A 51 -3.35 11.77 -4.28
N TYR A 52 -2.99 12.88 -4.94
CA TYR A 52 -3.68 13.37 -6.12
C TYR A 52 -3.65 12.34 -7.27
N HIS A 53 -2.50 11.71 -7.48
CA HIS A 53 -2.34 10.70 -8.52
C HIS A 53 -3.17 9.45 -8.21
N ILE A 54 -3.19 9.02 -6.94
CA ILE A 54 -4.01 7.89 -6.47
C ILE A 54 -5.49 8.18 -6.74
N ILE A 55 -6.02 9.33 -6.31
CA ILE A 55 -7.42 9.72 -6.54
C ILE A 55 -7.75 9.75 -8.04
N LYS A 56 -6.82 10.24 -8.86
CA LYS A 56 -6.98 10.30 -10.31
C LYS A 56 -7.03 8.90 -10.95
N GLU A 57 -6.19 7.96 -10.52
CA GLU A 57 -6.18 6.58 -11.01
C GLU A 57 -7.45 5.81 -10.66
N LEU A 58 -8.05 6.11 -9.51
CA LEU A 58 -9.28 5.49 -9.07
C LEU A 58 -10.50 5.99 -9.85
N LYS A 59 -10.41 7.19 -10.48
CA LYS A 59 -11.53 7.89 -11.13
C LYS A 59 -12.07 7.08 -12.31
N GLY A 60 -13.34 6.70 -12.23
CA GLY A 60 -14.05 5.98 -13.29
C GLY A 60 -13.93 4.45 -13.24
N GLY A 61 -13.26 3.88 -12.23
CA GLY A 61 -13.10 2.43 -12.07
C GLY A 61 -13.47 1.86 -10.69
N PHE A 62 -13.47 2.69 -9.65
CA PHE A 62 -13.77 2.30 -8.26
C PHE A 62 -15.10 2.84 -7.76
N SER A 63 -15.70 2.21 -6.74
CA SER A 63 -16.98 2.63 -6.16
C SER A 63 -16.91 3.92 -5.35
N ALA A 64 -18.06 4.60 -5.22
CA ALA A 64 -18.20 5.82 -4.43
C ALA A 64 -17.80 5.64 -2.95
N ALA A 65 -18.00 4.45 -2.38
CA ALA A 65 -17.60 4.17 -1.00
C ALA A 65 -16.08 4.25 -0.81
N VAL A 66 -15.30 3.74 -1.78
CA VAL A 66 -13.83 3.85 -1.75
C VAL A 66 -13.40 5.30 -1.88
N PHE A 67 -14.05 6.05 -2.78
CA PHE A 67 -13.81 7.49 -2.91
C PHE A 67 -14.09 8.26 -1.62
N GLN A 68 -15.15 7.93 -0.91
CA GLN A 68 -15.51 8.58 0.34
C GLN A 68 -14.48 8.28 1.44
N SER A 69 -14.05 7.02 1.60
CA SER A 69 -13.01 6.66 2.57
C SER A 69 -11.72 7.44 2.31
N ILE A 70 -11.30 7.49 1.04
CA ILE A 70 -10.16 8.29 0.59
C ILE A 70 -10.39 9.76 0.93
N ALA A 71 -11.50 10.37 0.53
CA ALA A 71 -11.77 11.78 0.83
C ALA A 71 -11.69 12.11 2.33
N VAL A 72 -12.10 11.20 3.21
CA VAL A 72 -11.95 11.36 4.67
C VAL A 72 -10.48 11.34 5.09
N LEU A 73 -9.69 10.39 4.56
CA LEU A 73 -8.25 10.28 4.83
C LEU A 73 -7.46 11.50 4.32
N PHE A 74 -7.86 12.07 3.18
CA PHE A 74 -7.15 13.18 2.52
C PHE A 74 -7.75 14.57 2.83
N SER A 75 -8.85 14.67 3.59
CA SER A 75 -9.57 15.93 3.84
C SER A 75 -8.67 17.06 4.34
N HIS A 76 -7.68 16.75 5.17
CA HIS A 76 -6.78 17.73 5.76
C HIS A 76 -5.41 17.86 5.08
N ASN A 77 -5.07 17.04 4.08
CA ASN A 77 -3.78 17.19 3.41
C ASN A 77 -3.69 16.60 1.98
N LEU A 78 -4.46 17.16 1.04
CA LEU A 78 -4.45 16.77 -0.38
C LEU A 78 -3.13 17.06 -1.13
N LYS A 79 -2.17 17.76 -0.49
CA LYS A 79 -0.91 18.21 -1.09
C LYS A 79 0.35 17.72 -0.36
N ALA A 80 0.21 16.93 0.70
CA ALA A 80 1.37 16.45 1.41
C ALA A 80 2.00 15.28 0.66
N ASP A 81 2.95 15.61 -0.19
CA ASP A 81 3.89 14.65 -0.73
C ASP A 81 4.79 14.12 0.42
N TYR A 82 5.30 12.90 0.28
CA TYR A 82 6.25 12.33 1.23
C TYR A 82 7.62 13.06 1.19
N ASP A 83 8.12 13.50 2.34
CA ASP A 83 9.42 14.19 2.47
C ASP A 83 10.30 13.53 3.54
N GLY A 84 10.98 12.45 3.16
CA GLY A 84 11.84 11.67 4.06
C GLY A 84 13.13 12.36 4.52
N ASP A 85 13.52 13.47 3.90
CA ASP A 85 14.68 14.28 4.33
C ASP A 85 14.26 15.49 5.18
N GLY A 86 12.95 15.78 5.25
CA GLY A 86 12.37 16.89 6.00
C GLY A 86 11.31 16.44 6.98
N GLU A 87 10.05 16.78 6.72
CA GLU A 87 8.95 16.61 7.70
C GLU A 87 8.66 15.15 8.08
N ASP A 88 8.98 14.19 7.21
CA ASP A 88 8.75 12.76 7.42
C ASP A 88 10.05 12.01 7.79
N SER A 89 11.12 12.70 8.23
CA SER A 89 12.42 12.08 8.55
C SER A 89 12.34 10.96 9.58
N ASP A 90 11.58 11.17 10.66
CA ASP A 90 11.39 10.17 11.72
C ASP A 90 10.64 8.94 11.17
N MET A 91 9.70 9.16 10.23
CA MET A 91 9.00 8.08 9.56
C MET A 91 9.95 7.30 8.64
N GLU A 92 10.83 7.98 7.89
CA GLU A 92 11.82 7.32 7.04
C GLU A 92 12.82 6.50 7.85
N GLU A 93 13.27 6.99 9.01
CA GLU A 93 14.14 6.25 9.92
C GLU A 93 13.47 4.94 10.38
N ILE A 94 12.24 5.03 10.89
CA ILE A 94 11.48 3.85 11.34
C ILE A 94 11.27 2.86 10.19
N VAL A 95 10.92 3.33 8.99
CA VAL A 95 10.71 2.47 7.83
C VAL A 95 12.00 1.76 7.43
N ARG A 96 13.13 2.47 7.38
CA ARG A 96 14.45 1.88 7.05
C ARG A 96 14.88 0.83 8.08
N GLU A 97 14.62 1.08 9.36
CA GLU A 97 14.91 0.12 10.43
C GLU A 97 14.08 -1.16 10.26
N LEU A 98 12.78 -1.03 10.01
CA LEU A 98 11.89 -2.16 9.75
C LEU A 98 12.33 -2.96 8.52
N GLU A 99 12.62 -2.29 7.40
CA GLU A 99 13.09 -2.92 6.17
C GLU A 99 14.40 -3.70 6.38
N SER A 100 15.35 -3.13 7.13
CA SER A 100 16.60 -3.78 7.50
C SER A 100 16.35 -5.03 8.35
N THR A 101 15.50 -4.91 9.37
CA THR A 101 15.15 -6.00 10.29
C THR A 101 14.48 -7.15 9.55
N TYR A 102 13.47 -6.87 8.73
CA TYR A 102 12.77 -7.91 7.96
C TYR A 102 13.69 -8.60 6.94
N ARG A 103 14.61 -7.84 6.31
CA ARG A 103 15.61 -8.41 5.41
C ARG A 103 16.52 -9.38 6.15
N TYR A 104 17.04 -8.99 7.30
CA TYR A 104 17.88 -9.84 8.13
C TYR A 104 17.16 -11.13 8.55
N GLU A 105 15.92 -11.03 9.03
CA GLU A 105 15.13 -12.21 9.40
C GLU A 105 14.91 -13.16 8.22
N PHE A 106 14.63 -12.61 7.04
CA PHE A 106 14.41 -13.38 5.83
C PHE A 106 15.68 -14.14 5.40
N GLU A 107 16.82 -13.46 5.38
CA GLU A 107 18.11 -14.06 5.05
C GLU A 107 18.51 -15.16 6.04
N TYR A 108 18.29 -14.93 7.34
CA TYR A 108 18.52 -15.93 8.38
C TYR A 108 17.66 -17.19 8.16
N LYS A 109 16.35 -17.02 7.92
CA LYS A 109 15.42 -18.14 7.66
C LYS A 109 15.83 -18.95 6.41
N LEU A 110 16.32 -18.28 5.37
CA LEU A 110 16.84 -18.94 4.16
C LEU A 110 18.11 -19.74 4.45
N GLN A 111 19.06 -19.16 5.20
CA GLN A 111 20.30 -19.84 5.56
C GLN A 111 20.03 -21.12 6.37
N GLN A 112 19.15 -21.06 7.37
CA GLN A 112 18.75 -22.22 8.17
C GLN A 112 18.11 -23.31 7.29
N SER A 113 17.18 -22.91 6.42
CA SER A 113 16.52 -23.85 5.49
C SER A 113 17.54 -24.57 4.59
N ARG A 114 18.57 -23.86 4.10
CA ARG A 114 19.66 -24.44 3.31
C ARG A 114 20.53 -25.40 4.12
N LEU A 115 20.88 -25.05 5.36
CA LEU A 115 21.64 -25.92 6.27
C LEU A 115 20.89 -27.23 6.58
N HIS A 116 19.60 -27.12 6.90
CA HIS A 116 18.74 -28.29 7.16
C HIS A 116 18.56 -29.17 5.92
N ALA A 117 18.44 -28.59 4.73
CA ALA A 117 18.40 -29.34 3.47
C ALA A 117 19.72 -30.07 3.17
N SER A 118 20.86 -29.47 3.51
CA SER A 118 22.18 -30.09 3.35
C SER A 118 22.40 -31.28 4.29
N LYS A 119 21.92 -31.21 5.54
CA LYS A 119 22.01 -32.33 6.51
C LYS A 119 21.14 -33.52 6.16
N ARG A 120 20.06 -33.34 5.38
CA ARG A 120 19.18 -34.44 4.92
C ARG A 120 19.74 -35.22 3.73
N LYS A 121 20.79 -34.71 3.06
CA LYS A 121 21.46 -35.35 1.91
C LYS A 121 22.76 -36.07 2.27
N SER A 122 23.21 -35.95 3.52
CA SER A 122 24.36 -36.67 4.09
C SER A 122 23.88 -37.78 5.01
#